data_AF-A0AAD5M8Y8-F1
#
_entry.id   AF-A0AAD5M8Y8-F1
#
_cell.length_a   1.000
_cell.length_b   1.000
_cell.length_c   1.000
_cell.angle_alpha   90.00
_cell.angle_beta   90.00
_cell.angle_gamma   90.00
#
_symmetry.space_group_name_H-M   'P 1'
#
loop_
_entity.id
_entity.type
_entity.pdbx_description
1 polymer ?
#
loop_
_entity_poly.entity_id
_entity_poly.type
_entity_poly.pdbx_seq_one_letter_code
_entity_poly.pdbx_strand_id
1 'polypeptide(L)'
;MQAAAEERQRLQRRRRRRLMGVGAAVFTVAVVAVLGVSGVWHAGTQSRYDAAMTKFLETSDFDGVVLVSENGKTLFEHVGGLANEEFQVPMKVDDIFPVASNSKLFTAVSLYQLQERGLVNLTDPRKLFIITAR
;
A
#
# COMPACT_ATOMS: atom_id res chain seq x y z
N MET A 1 -43.06 -4.57 59.36
CA MET A 1 -41.82 -3.98 58.79
C MET A 1 -41.25 -4.76 57.59
N GLN A 2 -41.48 -6.08 57.46
CA GLN A 2 -40.92 -6.90 56.37
C GLN A 2 -41.55 -6.66 54.98
N ALA A 3 -42.88 -6.44 54.90
CA ALA A 3 -43.58 -6.20 53.64
C ALA A 3 -43.07 -4.96 52.85
N ALA A 4 -42.75 -3.87 53.57
CA ALA A 4 -42.21 -2.66 52.95
C ALA A 4 -40.76 -2.84 52.44
N ALA A 5 -39.98 -3.76 53.02
CA ALA A 5 -38.63 -4.07 52.57
C ALA A 5 -38.67 -4.89 51.26
N GLU A 6 -39.60 -5.83 51.13
CA GLU A 6 -39.78 -6.62 49.91
C GLU A 6 -40.29 -5.78 48.74
N GLU A 7 -41.22 -4.85 48.99
CA GLU A 7 -41.75 -3.98 47.95
C GLU A 7 -40.66 -3.02 47.41
N ARG A 8 -39.82 -2.48 48.30
CA ARG A 8 -38.63 -1.71 47.92
C ARG A 8 -37.64 -2.53 47.11
N GLN A 9 -37.40 -3.79 47.49
CA GLN A 9 -36.56 -4.71 46.71
C GLN A 9 -37.15 -5.05 45.33
N ARG A 10 -38.48 -5.23 45.23
CA ARG A 10 -39.19 -5.46 43.95
C ARG A 10 -39.11 -4.25 43.02
N LEU A 11 -39.30 -3.04 43.56
CA LEU A 11 -39.17 -1.79 42.80
C LEU A 11 -37.72 -1.52 42.38
N GLN A 12 -36.75 -1.80 43.25
CA GLN A 12 -35.32 -1.73 42.91
C GLN A 12 -34.95 -2.72 41.80
N ARG A 13 -35.46 -3.96 41.83
CA ARG A 13 -35.25 -4.95 40.75
C ARG A 13 -35.87 -4.50 39.42
N ARG A 14 -37.05 -3.85 39.43
CA ARG A 14 -37.69 -3.29 38.22
C ARG A 14 -36.93 -2.09 37.64
N ARG A 15 -36.46 -1.16 38.48
CA ARG A 15 -35.61 -0.03 38.05
C ARG A 15 -34.28 -0.50 37.46
N ARG A 16 -33.63 -1.48 38.10
CA ARG A 16 -32.36 -2.06 37.63
C ARG A 16 -32.51 -2.75 36.27
N ARG A 17 -33.61 -3.46 36.03
CA ARG A 17 -33.91 -4.08 34.72
C ARG A 17 -34.15 -3.05 33.61
N ARG A 18 -34.82 -1.93 33.90
CA ARG A 18 -35.02 -0.82 32.93
C ARG A 18 -33.71 -0.08 32.62
N LEU A 19 -32.88 0.16 33.64
CA LEU A 19 -31.56 0.80 33.49
C LEU A 19 -30.58 -0.08 32.67
N MET A 20 -30.62 -1.40 32.86
CA MET A 20 -29.78 -2.33 32.09
C MET A 20 -30.19 -2.43 30.60
N GLY A 21 -31.49 -2.36 30.29
CA GLY A 21 -31.97 -2.40 28.90
C GLY A 21 -31.62 -1.14 28.09
N VAL A 22 -31.69 0.04 28.71
CA VAL A 22 -31.32 1.32 28.05
C VAL A 22 -29.81 1.38 27.78
N GLY A 23 -28.98 0.92 28.72
CA GLY A 23 -27.53 0.86 28.53
C GLY A 23 -27.12 -0.07 27.38
N ALA A 24 -27.77 -1.23 27.27
CA ALA A 24 -27.52 -2.16 26.16
C ALA A 24 -27.93 -1.57 24.79
N ALA A 25 -29.07 -0.89 24.72
CA ALA A 25 -29.52 -0.25 23.47
C ALA A 25 -28.59 0.89 23.01
N VAL A 26 -28.15 1.74 23.95
CA VAL A 26 -27.19 2.83 23.65
C VAL A 26 -25.84 2.27 23.22
N PHE A 27 -25.38 1.18 23.84
CA PHE A 27 -24.15 0.49 23.45
C PHE A 27 -24.25 -0.10 22.04
N THR A 28 -25.38 -0.75 21.69
CA THR A 28 -25.58 -1.28 20.34
C THR A 28 -25.63 -0.19 19.27
N VAL A 29 -26.26 0.96 19.55
CA VAL A 29 -26.29 2.09 18.60
C VAL A 29 -24.90 2.71 18.43
N ALA A 30 -24.12 2.84 19.51
CA ALA A 30 -22.75 3.33 19.46
C ALA A 30 -21.84 2.40 18.64
N VAL A 31 -21.96 1.08 18.81
CA VAL A 31 -21.17 0.10 18.03
C VAL A 31 -21.53 0.16 16.55
N VAL A 32 -22.82 0.25 16.20
CA VAL A 32 -23.25 0.38 14.80
C VAL A 32 -22.79 1.70 14.19
N ALA A 33 -22.79 2.81 14.94
CA ALA A 33 -22.28 4.08 14.47
C ALA A 33 -20.76 4.06 14.22
N VAL A 34 -19.98 3.44 15.12
CA VAL A 34 -18.53 3.30 14.95
C VAL A 34 -18.19 2.42 13.75
N LEU A 35 -18.89 1.29 13.58
CA LEU A 35 -18.70 0.40 12.42
C LEU A 35 -19.15 1.06 11.10
N GLY A 36 -20.23 1.83 11.13
CA GLY A 36 -20.73 2.57 9.96
C GLY A 36 -19.79 3.66 9.50
N VAL A 37 -19.11 4.36 10.43
CA VAL A 37 -18.12 5.39 10.07
C VAL A 37 -16.88 4.76 9.43
N SER A 38 -16.37 3.63 9.94
CA SER A 38 -15.16 2.98 9.37
C SER A 38 -15.32 2.55 7.90
N GLY A 39 -16.52 2.20 7.45
CA GLY A 39 -16.80 1.79 6.07
C GLY A 39 -16.75 2.94 5.04
N VAL A 40 -16.85 4.20 5.48
CA VAL A 40 -16.95 5.37 4.59
C VAL A 40 -15.57 5.97 4.24
N TRP A 41 -14.52 5.65 5.01
CA TRP A 41 -13.17 6.21 4.79
C TRP A 41 -12.33 5.47 3.74
N HIS A 42 -12.87 4.45 3.09
CA HIS A 42 -12.24 3.77 1.95
C HIS A 42 -12.95 4.07 0.62
N ALA A 43 -13.63 5.21 0.51
CA ALA A 43 -14.01 5.75 -0.79
C ALA A 43 -12.72 6.18 -1.51
N GLY A 44 -12.31 5.35 -2.47
CA GLY A 44 -11.04 5.39 -3.18
C GLY A 44 -10.65 6.79 -3.61
N THR A 45 -9.42 7.18 -3.24
CA THR A 45 -8.68 8.15 -4.03
C THR A 45 -8.47 7.48 -5.38
N GLN A 46 -9.34 7.78 -6.37
CA GLN A 46 -8.99 7.45 -7.75
C GLN A 46 -7.63 8.05 -8.00
N SER A 47 -6.69 7.21 -8.39
CA SER A 47 -5.34 7.64 -8.61
C SER A 47 -5.38 8.69 -9.71
N ARG A 48 -4.78 9.86 -9.48
CA ARG A 48 -4.63 10.91 -10.50
C ARG A 48 -3.96 10.39 -11.78
N TYR A 49 -3.36 9.22 -11.73
CA TYR A 49 -2.72 8.52 -12.83
C TYR A 49 -3.69 7.64 -13.64
N ASP A 50 -4.77 7.10 -13.05
CA ASP A 50 -5.60 6.07 -13.68
C ASP A 50 -6.19 6.51 -15.03
N ALA A 51 -7.07 7.51 -15.04
CA ALA A 51 -7.90 7.78 -16.22
C ALA A 51 -7.10 8.20 -17.47
N ALA A 52 -6.04 9.00 -17.30
CA ALA A 52 -5.22 9.46 -18.41
C ALA A 52 -4.18 8.43 -18.83
N MET A 53 -3.53 7.75 -17.87
CA MET A 53 -2.48 6.78 -18.16
C MET A 53 -3.07 5.51 -18.77
N THR A 54 -4.13 4.96 -18.19
CA THR A 54 -4.81 3.76 -18.73
C THR A 54 -5.25 4.01 -20.16
N LYS A 55 -5.91 5.16 -20.43
CA LYS A 55 -6.31 5.51 -21.79
C LYS A 55 -5.12 5.58 -22.74
N PHE A 56 -4.02 6.22 -22.33
CA PHE A 56 -2.83 6.31 -23.18
C PHE A 56 -2.27 4.93 -23.50
N LEU A 57 -2.03 4.10 -22.48
CA LEU A 57 -1.44 2.77 -22.60
C LEU A 57 -2.30 1.84 -23.47
N GLU A 58 -3.62 1.86 -23.28
CA GLU A 58 -4.56 1.09 -24.10
C GLU A 58 -4.59 1.55 -25.57
N THR A 59 -4.43 2.85 -25.84
CA THR A 59 -4.42 3.38 -27.22
C THR A 59 -3.08 3.26 -27.94
N SER A 60 -1.99 3.00 -27.21
CA SER A 60 -0.63 2.95 -27.76
C SER A 60 -0.13 1.54 -28.09
N ASP A 61 -0.99 0.52 -27.99
CA ASP A 61 -0.60 -0.90 -28.08
C ASP A 61 0.62 -1.19 -27.18
N PHE A 62 0.54 -0.74 -25.92
CA PHE A 62 1.64 -0.87 -24.98
C PHE A 62 1.72 -2.27 -24.39
N ASP A 63 2.84 -2.94 -24.63
CA ASP A 63 3.21 -4.20 -24.01
C ASP A 63 4.29 -3.95 -22.95
N GLY A 64 3.93 -4.10 -21.68
CA GLY A 64 4.82 -3.73 -20.58
C GLY A 64 4.14 -3.62 -19.23
N VAL A 65 4.95 -3.30 -18.22
CA VAL A 65 4.51 -2.99 -16.86
C VAL A 65 4.83 -1.54 -16.53
N VAL A 66 3.86 -0.83 -15.96
CA VAL A 66 4.04 0.54 -15.44
C VAL A 66 3.66 0.54 -13.96
N LEU A 67 4.56 1.01 -13.11
CA LEU A 67 4.37 1.13 -11.67
C LEU A 67 4.66 2.56 -11.21
N VAL A 68 3.72 3.16 -10.47
CA VAL A 68 3.93 4.43 -9.78
C VAL A 68 3.74 4.19 -8.29
N SER A 69 4.77 4.51 -7.51
CA SER A 69 4.73 4.41 -6.05
C SER A 69 5.18 5.70 -5.39
N GLU A 70 4.51 6.10 -4.32
CA GLU A 70 4.90 7.22 -3.48
C GLU A 70 4.98 6.76 -2.02
N ASN A 71 6.09 7.04 -1.34
CA ASN A 71 6.31 6.67 0.05
C ASN A 71 6.04 5.18 0.34
N GLY A 72 6.44 4.30 -0.59
CA GLY A 72 6.26 2.86 -0.49
C GLY A 72 4.82 2.37 -0.71
N LYS A 73 3.88 3.26 -1.07
CA LYS A 73 2.52 2.88 -1.46
C LYS A 73 2.39 2.90 -2.97
N THR A 74 1.89 1.82 -3.55
CA THR A 74 1.52 1.78 -4.97
C THR A 74 0.33 2.70 -5.21
N LEU A 75 0.52 3.70 -6.06
CA LEU A 75 -0.51 4.63 -6.50
C LEU A 75 -1.11 4.24 -7.84
N PHE A 76 -0.37 3.55 -8.70
CA PHE A 76 -0.83 3.10 -10.01
C PHE A 76 -0.01 1.88 -10.44
N GLU A 77 -0.67 0.91 -11.04
CA GLU A 77 -0.06 -0.29 -11.60
C GLU A 77 -0.83 -0.67 -12.86
N HIS A 78 -0.10 -0.93 -13.94
CA HIS A 78 -0.66 -1.42 -15.20
C HIS A 78 0.23 -2.51 -15.76
N VAL A 79 -0.40 -3.57 -16.26
CA VAL A 79 0.23 -4.65 -17.01
C VAL A 79 -0.54 -4.81 -18.32
N GLY A 80 0.20 -4.77 -19.43
CA GLY A 80 -0.34 -4.91 -20.77
C GLY A 80 0.50 -5.87 -21.59
N GLY A 81 -0.15 -6.59 -22.51
CA GLY A 81 0.54 -7.39 -23.51
C GLY A 81 1.05 -8.76 -23.07
N LEU A 82 2.02 -9.25 -23.83
CA LEU A 82 2.62 -10.58 -23.67
C LEU A 82 4.09 -10.46 -23.24
N ALA A 83 4.51 -11.26 -22.26
CA ALA A 83 5.93 -11.43 -21.93
C ALA A 83 6.68 -12.22 -23.01
N ASN A 84 5.97 -13.08 -23.72
CA ASN A 84 6.50 -13.81 -24.86
C ASN A 84 5.41 -14.01 -25.92
N GLU A 85 5.58 -13.36 -27.07
CA GLU A 85 4.62 -13.42 -28.17
C GLU A 85 4.54 -14.82 -28.82
N GLU A 86 5.67 -15.49 -29.02
CA GLU A 86 5.74 -16.80 -29.69
C GLU A 86 4.95 -17.87 -28.93
N PHE A 87 5.05 -17.87 -27.60
CA PHE A 87 4.36 -18.81 -26.72
C PHE A 87 3.06 -18.25 -26.12
N GLN A 88 2.65 -17.05 -26.52
CA GLN A 88 1.44 -16.37 -26.01
C GLN A 88 1.42 -16.32 -24.47
N VAL A 89 2.57 -16.01 -23.85
CA VAL A 89 2.70 -15.94 -22.39
C VAL A 89 2.25 -14.56 -21.93
N PRO A 90 1.20 -14.45 -21.09
CA PRO A 90 0.74 -13.17 -20.59
C PRO A 90 1.78 -12.54 -19.68
N MET A 91 1.92 -11.22 -19.78
CA MET A 91 2.83 -10.46 -18.94
C MET A 91 2.34 -10.40 -17.48
N LYS A 92 3.28 -10.36 -16.54
CA LYS A 92 3.05 -10.20 -15.11
C LYS A 92 3.83 -9.01 -14.58
N VAL A 93 3.33 -8.45 -13.48
CA VAL A 93 3.92 -7.28 -12.81
C VAL A 93 5.36 -7.56 -12.34
N ASP A 94 5.67 -8.80 -11.98
CA ASP A 94 6.95 -9.25 -11.44
C ASP A 94 7.88 -9.89 -12.48
N ASP A 95 7.55 -9.81 -13.78
CA ASP A 95 8.43 -10.29 -14.84
C ASP A 95 9.77 -9.54 -14.84
N ILE A 96 10.84 -10.25 -15.23
CA ILE A 96 12.20 -9.71 -15.23
C ILE A 96 12.50 -9.04 -16.57
N PHE A 97 12.82 -7.75 -16.52
CA PHE A 97 13.18 -6.97 -17.71
C PHE A 97 14.67 -6.59 -17.74
N PRO A 98 15.34 -6.67 -18.89
CA PRO A 98 16.64 -6.05 -19.06
C PRO A 98 16.51 -4.52 -19.03
N VAL A 99 16.95 -3.89 -17.94
CA VAL A 99 16.75 -2.45 -17.70
C VAL A 99 17.71 -1.53 -18.46
N ALA A 100 18.56 -2.09 -19.33
CA ALA A 100 19.50 -1.37 -20.21
C ALA A 100 20.31 -0.28 -19.47
N SER A 101 20.21 0.98 -19.90
CA SER A 101 21.00 2.08 -19.34
C SER A 101 20.70 2.39 -17.88
N ASN A 102 19.58 1.93 -17.32
CA ASN A 102 19.31 2.07 -15.88
C ASN A 102 20.35 1.31 -15.04
N SER A 103 21.03 0.31 -15.60
CA SER A 103 22.17 -0.36 -14.96
C SER A 103 23.29 0.60 -14.55
N LYS A 104 23.45 1.76 -15.21
CA LYS A 104 24.46 2.76 -14.87
C LYS A 104 24.25 3.36 -13.48
N LEU A 105 23.01 3.45 -13.01
CA LEU A 105 22.71 3.95 -11.67
C LEU A 105 23.29 3.02 -10.60
N PHE A 106 23.16 1.71 -10.79
CA PHE A 106 23.74 0.71 -9.90
C PHE A 106 25.28 0.79 -9.89
N THR A 107 25.90 0.92 -11.06
CA THR A 107 27.36 1.12 -11.16
C THR A 107 27.80 2.40 -10.45
N ALA A 108 27.11 3.51 -10.68
CA ALA A 108 27.43 4.79 -10.04
C ALA A 108 27.33 4.70 -8.51
N VAL A 109 26.23 4.16 -7.98
CA VAL A 109 26.05 3.96 -6.53
C VAL A 109 27.14 3.06 -5.96
N SER A 110 27.50 1.97 -6.66
CA SER A 110 28.58 1.08 -6.24
C SER A 110 29.93 1.81 -6.16
N LEU A 111 30.23 2.66 -7.14
CA LEU A 111 31.46 3.47 -7.13
C LEU A 111 31.48 4.47 -5.98
N TYR A 112 30.36 5.14 -5.70
CA TYR A 112 30.27 6.05 -4.55
C TYR A 112 30.45 5.33 -3.22
N GLN A 113 29.86 4.13 -3.05
CA GLN A 113 30.09 3.31 -1.86
C GLN A 113 31.56 2.89 -1.71
N LEU A 114 32.26 2.60 -2.80
CA LEU A 114 33.71 2.32 -2.77
C LEU A 114 34.52 3.56 -2.38
N GLN A 115 34.11 4.76 -2.84
CA GLN A 115 34.75 6.01 -2.46
C GLN A 115 34.56 6.33 -0.98
N GLU A 116 33.36 6.14 -0.42
CA GLU A 116 33.09 6.32 1.00
C GLU A 116 33.96 5.39 1.88
N ARG A 117 34.29 4.20 1.38
CA ARG A 117 35.21 3.25 2.04
C ARG A 117 36.69 3.59 1.82
N GLY A 118 37.01 4.65 1.08
CA GLY A 118 38.38 5.05 0.75
C GLY A 118 39.09 4.13 -0.25
N LEU A 119 38.36 3.23 -0.93
CA LEU A 119 38.94 2.25 -1.86
C LEU A 119 39.19 2.84 -3.26
N VAL A 120 38.43 3.87 -3.64
CA VAL A 120 38.61 4.62 -4.89
C VAL A 120 38.51 6.12 -4.61
N ASN A 121 39.15 6.94 -5.44
CA ASN A 121 38.99 8.39 -5.43
C ASN A 121 38.48 8.83 -6.81
N LEU A 122 37.21 9.22 -6.88
CA LEU A 122 36.56 9.58 -8.14
C LEU A 122 36.96 10.97 -8.66
N THR A 123 37.63 11.77 -7.82
CA THR A 123 38.13 13.10 -8.21
C THR A 123 39.58 13.09 -8.65
N ASP A 124 40.26 11.93 -8.63
CA ASP A 124 41.63 11.80 -9.09
C ASP A 124 41.68 11.82 -10.64
N PRO A 125 42.24 12.88 -11.26
CA PRO A 125 42.21 13.03 -12.72
C PRO A 125 43.15 12.05 -13.44
N ARG A 126 43.98 11.28 -12.72
CA ARG A 126 45.03 10.42 -13.30
C ARG A 126 44.71 8.92 -13.23
N LYS A 127 43.56 8.51 -12.71
CA LYS A 127 43.22 7.09 -12.53
C LYS A 127 42.18 6.61 -13.54
N LEU A 128 42.65 5.79 -14.48
CA LEU A 128 41.79 4.89 -15.25
C LEU A 128 41.52 3.66 -14.37
N PHE A 129 40.29 3.50 -13.89
CA PHE A 129 39.89 2.34 -13.09
C PHE A 129 39.50 1.18 -14.01
N ILE A 130 40.47 0.32 -14.35
CA ILE A 130 40.20 -0.95 -15.05
C ILE A 130 39.94 -2.02 -13.99
N ILE A 131 38.67 -2.43 -13.84
CA ILE A 131 38.31 -3.60 -13.03
C ILE A 131 38.64 -4.83 -13.86
N THR A 132 39.79 -5.44 -13.61
CA THR A 132 40.14 -6.74 -14.22
C THR A 132 39.65 -7.84 -13.28
N ALA A 133 38.67 -8.63 -13.71
CA ALA A 133 38.32 -9.86 -13.00
C ALA A 133 39.46 -10.88 -13.20
N ARG A 134 40.01 -11.40 -12.09
CA ARG A 134 40.93 -12.54 -12.10
C ARG A 134 40.17 -13.82 -11.83
#